data_AF-A0A5D2J058-F1
#
_entry.id   AF-A0A5D2J058-F1
#
_cell.length_a   1.000
_cell.length_b   1.000
_cell.length_c   1.000
_cell.angle_alpha   90.00
_cell.angle_beta   90.00
_cell.angle_gamma   90.00
#
_symmetry.space_group_name_H-M   'P 1'
#
loop_
_entity.id
_entity.type
_entity.pdbx_description
1 polymer ?
#
loop_
_entity_poly.entity_id
_entity_poly.type
_entity_poly.pdbx_seq_one_letter_code
_entity_poly.pdbx_strand_id
1 'polypeptide(L)'
;MHVLPDSFNMLSSRCLKENPWHKFPFTGFVAMLSAIVTLMVDSMATSIYTKKCNNGVIPEVASPVEGGQQEMVVVNVGQFHGHHHGLKPAPGTVDQQLLRYRVVAMVLELGIVVHSVVIGLSLGASNNTCSIKGLVAALCFHQMFEGMGLGGCILQAEYKTMKKFIMVFFFSVTTPFGIALGIALANTYKENSPTALITVGLLNASSAGLLIYMALVDLLAADFMGSKLQASVKLQIKSYVAVLLGAGGMSVMAKWA
;
A
#
# COMPACT_ATOMS: atom_id res chain seq x y z
N MET A 1 -3.16 11.14 -5.87
CA MET A 1 -3.41 12.51 -6.38
C MET A 1 -4.00 12.50 -7.78
N HIS A 2 -3.64 11.56 -8.67
CA HIS A 2 -4.24 11.42 -10.00
C HIS A 2 -5.35 10.34 -10.07
N VAL A 3 -5.11 9.17 -9.48
CA VAL A 3 -6.02 7.99 -9.56
C VAL A 3 -7.43 8.24 -9.04
N LEU A 4 -7.52 8.91 -7.89
CA LEU A 4 -8.79 9.13 -7.21
C LEU A 4 -9.67 10.15 -7.98
N PRO A 5 -9.15 11.31 -8.41
CA PRO A 5 -9.86 12.17 -9.36
C PRO A 5 -10.28 11.47 -10.66
N ASP A 6 -9.45 10.63 -11.25
CA ASP A 6 -9.79 9.90 -12.47
C ASP A 6 -10.99 8.97 -12.25
N SER A 7 -11.03 8.28 -11.12
CA SER A 7 -12.20 7.49 -10.72
C SER A 7 -13.46 8.34 -10.61
N PHE A 8 -13.38 9.52 -9.98
CA PHE A 8 -14.51 10.44 -9.88
C PHE A 8 -14.98 10.87 -11.28
N ASN A 9 -14.06 11.27 -12.15
CA ASN A 9 -14.40 11.70 -13.52
C ASN A 9 -15.07 10.58 -14.33
N MET A 10 -14.60 9.34 -14.18
CA MET A 10 -15.17 8.18 -14.89
C MET A 10 -16.55 7.79 -14.35
N LEU A 11 -16.71 7.69 -13.02
CA LEU A 11 -17.97 7.26 -12.40
C LEU A 11 -19.04 8.36 -12.35
N SER A 12 -18.65 9.63 -12.49
CA SER A 12 -19.57 10.77 -12.66
C SER A 12 -19.74 11.20 -14.12
N SER A 13 -19.30 10.37 -15.08
CA SER A 13 -19.46 10.67 -16.50
C SER A 13 -20.94 10.72 -16.91
N ARG A 14 -21.26 11.65 -17.82
CA ARG A 14 -22.60 11.80 -18.42
C ARG A 14 -23.02 10.58 -19.25
N CYS A 15 -22.08 9.72 -19.62
CA CYS A 15 -22.36 8.48 -20.34
C CYS A 15 -23.00 7.39 -19.44
N LEU A 16 -23.01 7.60 -18.12
CA LEU A 16 -23.63 6.69 -17.15
C LEU A 16 -25.05 7.12 -16.77
N LYS A 17 -25.90 6.14 -16.47
CA LYS A 17 -27.28 6.37 -16.01
C LYS A 17 -27.29 7.17 -14.70
N GLU A 18 -28.24 8.09 -14.58
CA GLU A 18 -28.39 8.95 -13.39
C GLU A 18 -28.54 8.16 -12.09
N ASN A 19 -29.32 7.07 -12.12
CA ASN A 19 -29.39 6.09 -11.03
C ASN A 19 -28.66 4.80 -11.43
N PRO A 20 -27.73 4.24 -10.61
CA PRO A 20 -27.27 4.73 -9.30
C PRO A 20 -26.07 5.68 -9.36
N TRP A 21 -25.42 5.84 -10.52
CA TRP A 21 -24.05 6.38 -10.63
C TRP A 21 -23.90 7.83 -10.20
N HIS A 22 -24.92 8.67 -10.41
CA HIS A 22 -24.89 10.08 -10.02
C HIS A 22 -25.49 10.35 -8.64
N LYS A 23 -26.14 9.35 -8.03
CA LYS A 23 -26.79 9.48 -6.71
C LYS A 23 -25.96 8.92 -5.57
N PHE A 24 -25.10 7.94 -5.84
CA PHE A 24 -24.29 7.29 -4.82
C PHE A 24 -22.79 7.55 -5.07
N PRO A 25 -22.00 7.91 -4.04
CA PRO A 25 -20.56 8.23 -4.20
C PRO A 25 -19.72 6.95 -4.32
N PHE A 26 -19.86 6.22 -5.43
CA PHE A 26 -19.19 4.93 -5.65
C PHE A 26 -17.66 5.02 -5.51
N THR A 27 -17.02 6.06 -6.05
CA THR A 27 -15.57 6.26 -5.93
C THR A 27 -15.13 6.27 -4.47
N GLY A 28 -15.75 7.14 -3.64
CA GLY A 28 -15.40 7.25 -2.23
C GLY A 28 -15.72 5.98 -1.45
N PHE A 29 -16.88 5.38 -1.69
CA PHE A 29 -17.28 4.14 -1.05
C PHE A 29 -16.30 2.98 -1.33
N VAL A 30 -15.93 2.77 -2.60
CA VAL A 30 -15.04 1.69 -3.01
C VAL A 30 -13.61 1.95 -2.54
N ALA A 31 -13.13 3.19 -2.56
CA ALA A 31 -11.82 3.54 -2.00
C ALA A 31 -11.76 3.25 -0.49
N MET A 32 -12.78 3.65 0.28
CA MET A 32 -12.84 3.33 1.71
C MET A 32 -12.94 1.83 1.96
N LEU A 33 -13.80 1.12 1.22
CA LEU A 33 -13.94 -0.33 1.34
C LEU A 33 -12.62 -1.03 1.06
N SER A 34 -11.88 -0.60 0.02
CA SER A 34 -10.57 -1.15 -0.30
C SER A 34 -9.57 -0.90 0.83
N ALA A 35 -9.51 0.31 1.39
CA ALA A 35 -8.63 0.61 2.52
C ALA A 35 -8.94 -0.25 3.76
N ILE A 36 -10.23 -0.46 4.06
CA ILE A 36 -10.68 -1.33 5.16
C ILE A 36 -10.29 -2.78 4.90
N VAL A 37 -10.48 -3.28 3.68
CA VAL A 37 -10.07 -4.64 3.31
C VAL A 37 -8.55 -4.79 3.43
N THR A 38 -7.76 -3.81 3.00
CA THR A 38 -6.30 -3.83 3.17
C THR A 38 -5.92 -3.88 4.65
N LEU A 39 -6.56 -3.06 5.51
CA LEU A 39 -6.39 -3.13 6.96
C LEU A 39 -6.75 -4.51 7.54
N MET A 40 -7.86 -5.09 7.10
CA MET A 40 -8.28 -6.42 7.54
C MET A 40 -7.23 -7.47 7.18
N VAL A 41 -6.71 -7.44 5.96
CA VAL A 41 -5.67 -8.36 5.49
C VAL A 41 -4.38 -8.18 6.30
N ASP A 42 -3.91 -6.95 6.50
CA ASP A 42 -2.70 -6.66 7.27
C ASP A 42 -2.83 -7.08 8.75
N SER A 43 -3.96 -6.77 9.37
CA SER A 43 -4.28 -7.16 10.75
C SER A 43 -4.40 -8.67 10.93
N MET A 44 -5.12 -9.36 10.03
CA MET A 44 -5.26 -10.81 10.06
C MET A 44 -3.93 -11.52 9.82
N ALA A 45 -3.14 -11.05 8.84
CA ALA A 45 -1.81 -11.57 8.58
C ALA A 45 -0.96 -11.45 9.85
N THR A 46 -0.87 -10.25 10.43
CA THR A 46 -0.12 -10.00 11.66
C THR A 46 -0.57 -10.89 12.83
N SER A 47 -1.88 -11.07 13.01
CA SER A 47 -2.46 -11.92 14.07
C SER A 47 -2.10 -13.41 13.90
N ILE A 48 -2.26 -13.95 12.68
CA ILE A 48 -1.93 -15.35 12.37
C ILE A 48 -0.43 -15.60 12.57
N TYR A 49 0.42 -14.67 12.13
CA TYR A 49 1.87 -14.79 12.31
C TYR A 49 2.28 -14.72 13.78
N THR A 50 1.72 -13.78 14.54
CA THR A 50 2.01 -13.65 15.98
C THR A 50 1.63 -14.92 16.74
N LYS A 51 0.46 -15.53 16.44
CA LYS A 51 0.06 -16.81 17.03
C LYS A 51 0.99 -17.96 16.65
N LYS A 52 1.43 -18.03 15.39
CA LYS A 52 2.33 -19.09 14.93
C LYS A 52 3.73 -19.00 15.54
N CYS A 53 4.23 -17.79 15.77
CA CYS A 53 5.48 -17.56 16.50
C CYS A 53 5.35 -17.95 17.97
N ASN A 54 4.24 -17.62 18.64
CA ASN A 54 4.02 -18.02 20.04
C ASN A 54 3.85 -19.54 20.20
N ASN A 55 3.15 -20.21 19.29
CA ASN A 55 2.99 -21.67 19.32
C ASN A 55 4.27 -22.45 18.94
N GLY A 56 5.25 -21.79 18.32
CA GLY A 56 6.57 -22.37 18.04
C GLY A 56 7.52 -22.36 19.24
N VAL A 57 7.15 -21.66 20.33
CA VAL A 57 7.87 -21.64 21.60
C VAL A 57 7.16 -22.60 22.57
N ILE A 58 7.27 -23.90 22.31
CA ILE A 58 7.06 -24.91 23.36
C ILE A 58 8.42 -25.08 24.03
N PRO A 59 8.60 -24.75 25.32
CA PRO A 59 9.85 -25.03 26.01
C PRO A 59 9.89 -26.54 26.31
N GLU A 60 10.67 -27.28 25.54
CA GLU A 60 11.14 -28.59 25.97
C GLU A 60 12.27 -28.36 26.99
N VAL A 61 12.14 -29.06 28.12
CA VAL A 61 13.10 -29.24 29.22
C VAL A 61 13.14 -28.14 30.32
N ALA A 62 12.34 -28.34 31.38
CA ALA A 62 12.84 -28.79 32.68
C ALA A 62 11.68 -29.00 33.68
N SER A 63 11.62 -30.20 34.27
CA SER A 63 10.63 -30.63 35.29
C SER A 63 11.02 -30.18 36.72
N PRO A 64 10.26 -30.58 37.77
CA PRO A 64 9.45 -29.73 38.64
C PRO A 64 10.16 -29.30 39.93
N VAL A 65 9.78 -28.15 40.50
CA VAL A 65 9.97 -27.88 41.94
C VAL A 65 8.68 -27.30 42.49
N GLU A 66 8.16 -27.99 43.51
CA GLU A 66 7.01 -27.63 44.35
C GLU A 66 7.12 -26.23 44.96
N GLY A 67 5.96 -25.59 45.20
CA GLY A 67 5.89 -24.48 46.14
C GLY A 67 4.69 -23.54 45.99
N GLY A 68 3.52 -24.01 46.40
CA GLY A 68 2.50 -23.25 47.14
C GLY A 68 2.01 -21.87 46.67
N GLN A 69 0.70 -21.84 46.42
CA GLN A 69 -0.30 -20.81 46.80
C GLN A 69 -1.04 -20.10 45.66
N GLN A 70 -2.34 -20.14 45.87
CA GLN A 70 -3.50 -19.81 45.05
C GLN A 70 -3.93 -18.39 45.42
N GLU A 71 -4.20 -17.51 44.46
CA GLU A 71 -5.49 -16.79 44.35
C GLU A 71 -5.55 -15.69 43.27
N MET A 72 -6.72 -15.70 42.61
CA MET A 72 -7.53 -14.62 42.04
C MET A 72 -7.07 -13.77 40.84
N VAL A 73 -7.70 -14.13 39.71
CA VAL A 73 -8.35 -13.28 38.70
C VAL A 73 -8.57 -11.81 39.10
N VAL A 74 -7.99 -10.90 38.33
CA VAL A 74 -8.57 -9.58 38.04
C VAL A 74 -8.53 -9.38 36.53
N VAL A 75 -9.71 -9.46 35.91
CA VAL A 75 -9.96 -8.92 34.57
C VAL A 75 -9.94 -7.40 34.73
N ASN A 76 -8.97 -6.72 34.12
CA ASN A 76 -9.10 -5.28 33.88
C ASN A 76 -8.81 -4.97 32.41
N VAL A 77 -9.81 -4.36 31.80
CA VAL A 77 -9.84 -3.82 30.45
C VAL A 77 -9.14 -2.47 30.46
N GLY A 78 -8.20 -2.27 29.53
CA GLY A 78 -7.72 -0.94 29.14
C GLY A 78 -6.30 -0.58 29.60
N GLN A 79 -5.55 -0.01 28.65
CA GLN A 79 -4.33 0.79 28.82
C GLN A 79 -3.03 0.04 29.19
N PHE A 80 -2.25 -0.39 28.19
CA PHE A 80 -0.83 -0.71 28.39
C PHE A 80 0.08 0.44 27.92
N HIS A 81 0.54 1.20 28.91
CA HIS A 81 1.72 2.06 28.88
C HIS A 81 2.96 1.16 28.70
N GLY A 82 3.68 1.31 27.59
CA GLY A 82 4.92 0.57 27.34
C GLY A 82 6.11 1.22 28.05
N HIS A 83 6.42 0.76 29.26
CA HIS A 83 7.75 0.90 29.84
C HIS A 83 8.55 -0.36 29.51
N HIS A 84 9.48 -0.27 28.56
CA HIS A 84 10.54 -1.26 28.44
C HIS A 84 11.89 -0.53 28.41
N HIS A 85 12.60 -0.69 29.53
CA HIS A 85 14.00 -0.35 29.68
C HIS A 85 14.83 -1.15 28.67
N GLY A 86 15.94 -0.55 28.22
CA GLY A 86 16.88 -1.15 27.30
C GLY A 86 17.37 -2.51 27.76
N LEU A 87 16.77 -3.56 27.20
CA LEU A 87 17.36 -4.88 27.06
C LEU A 87 17.28 -5.25 25.58
N LYS A 88 18.33 -5.94 25.11
CA LYS A 88 18.41 -6.52 23.76
C LYS A 88 17.06 -7.16 23.37
N PRO A 89 16.60 -7.01 22.11
CA PRO A 89 15.35 -7.60 21.69
C PRO A 89 15.41 -9.12 21.91
N ALA A 90 14.41 -9.67 22.60
CA ALA A 90 14.26 -11.12 22.70
C ALA A 90 14.17 -11.70 21.28
N PRO A 91 14.75 -12.89 21.01
CA PRO A 91 14.90 -13.44 19.65
C PRO A 91 13.59 -13.51 18.84
N GLY A 92 12.43 -13.61 19.49
CA GLY A 92 11.12 -13.59 18.81
C GLY A 92 10.66 -12.22 18.27
N THR A 93 11.20 -11.10 18.78
CA THR A 93 10.78 -9.73 18.39
C THR A 93 11.39 -9.28 17.07
N VAL A 94 12.62 -9.71 16.77
CA VAL A 94 13.33 -9.39 15.52
C VAL A 94 12.67 -10.11 14.34
N ASP A 95 12.32 -11.40 14.51
CA ASP A 95 11.62 -12.18 13.50
C ASP A 95 10.23 -11.61 13.18
N GLN A 96 9.50 -11.14 14.20
CA GLN A 96 8.18 -10.53 14.02
C GLN A 96 8.24 -9.21 13.24
N GLN A 97 9.22 -8.35 13.53
CA GLN A 97 9.42 -7.09 12.81
C GLN A 97 9.83 -7.34 11.35
N LEU A 98 10.73 -8.31 11.11
CA LEU A 98 11.13 -8.68 9.76
C LEU A 98 9.96 -9.25 8.94
N LEU A 99 9.11 -10.07 9.55
CA LEU A 99 7.90 -10.57 8.91
C LEU A 99 6.93 -9.45 8.54
N ARG A 100 6.76 -8.45 9.42
CA ARG A 100 5.95 -7.26 9.11
C ARG A 100 6.48 -6.53 7.88
N TYR A 101 7.79 -6.28 7.80
CA TYR A 101 8.38 -5.66 6.61
C TYR A 101 8.17 -6.48 5.34
N ARG A 102 8.18 -7.82 5.45
CA ARG A 102 7.87 -8.71 4.32
C ARG A 102 6.41 -8.62 3.89
N VAL A 103 5.46 -8.55 4.82
CA VAL A 103 4.03 -8.39 4.47
C VAL A 103 3.82 -7.03 3.80
N VAL A 104 4.34 -5.95 4.39
CA VAL A 104 4.25 -4.60 3.82
C VAL A 104 4.84 -4.55 2.41
N ALA A 105 6.03 -5.11 2.19
CA ALA A 105 6.67 -5.13 0.88
C ALA A 105 5.83 -5.89 -0.18
N MET A 106 5.19 -7.00 0.19
CA MET A 106 4.29 -7.72 -0.72
C MET A 106 2.99 -6.99 -1.02
N VAL A 107 2.34 -6.42 -0.01
CA VAL A 107 1.08 -5.69 -0.21
C VAL A 107 1.36 -4.44 -1.03
N LEU A 108 2.49 -3.76 -0.79
CA LEU A 108 2.93 -2.62 -1.60
C LEU A 108 3.16 -3.03 -3.06
N GLU A 109 3.89 -4.12 -3.30
CA GLU A 109 4.13 -4.63 -4.64
C GLU A 109 2.82 -4.99 -5.36
N LEU A 110 1.90 -5.69 -4.69
CA LEU A 110 0.58 -6.02 -5.26
C LEU A 110 -0.20 -4.75 -5.61
N GLY A 111 -0.18 -3.75 -4.73
CA GLY A 111 -0.78 -2.44 -4.97
C GLY A 111 -0.21 -1.74 -6.19
N ILE A 112 1.12 -1.71 -6.30
CA ILE A 112 1.83 -1.13 -7.45
C ILE A 112 1.51 -1.89 -8.74
N VAL A 113 1.45 -3.23 -8.72
CA VAL A 113 1.12 -4.03 -9.89
C VAL A 113 -0.28 -3.71 -10.41
N VAL A 114 -1.29 -3.73 -9.54
CA VAL A 114 -2.67 -3.41 -9.95
C VAL A 114 -2.75 -1.98 -10.47
N HIS A 115 -2.13 -1.03 -9.75
CA HIS A 115 -2.12 0.37 -10.15
C HIS A 115 -1.47 0.61 -11.52
N SER A 116 -0.30 -0.01 -11.73
CA SER A 116 0.52 0.11 -12.94
C SER A 116 -0.16 -0.48 -14.17
N VAL A 117 -0.90 -1.59 -14.04
CA VAL A 117 -1.69 -2.13 -15.16
C VAL A 117 -2.77 -1.14 -15.60
N VAL A 118 -3.50 -0.57 -14.64
CA VAL A 118 -4.62 0.33 -14.95
C VAL A 118 -4.13 1.63 -15.60
N ILE A 119 -3.06 2.24 -15.07
CA ILE A 119 -2.43 3.40 -15.71
C ILE A 119 -1.97 3.04 -17.12
N GLY A 120 -1.25 1.92 -17.27
CA GLY A 120 -0.70 1.51 -18.56
C GLY A 120 -1.81 1.31 -19.59
N LEU A 121 -2.89 0.63 -19.20
CA LEU A 121 -4.07 0.42 -20.05
C LEU A 121 -4.66 1.75 -20.53
N SER A 122 -4.90 2.70 -19.62
CA SER A 122 -5.44 4.03 -19.94
C SER A 122 -4.51 4.83 -20.85
N LEU A 123 -3.20 4.82 -20.60
CA LEU A 123 -2.22 5.48 -21.47
C LEU A 123 -2.22 4.84 -22.88
N GLY A 124 -2.23 3.50 -22.96
CA GLY A 124 -2.19 2.78 -24.23
C GLY A 124 -3.46 2.92 -25.08
N ALA A 125 -4.61 3.11 -24.43
CA ALA A 125 -5.90 3.35 -25.11
C ALA A 125 -6.11 4.82 -25.53
N SER A 126 -5.28 5.74 -25.04
CA SER A 126 -5.40 7.17 -25.33
C SER A 126 -5.07 7.50 -26.78
N ASN A 127 -5.87 8.37 -27.40
CA ASN A 127 -5.71 8.79 -28.79
C ASN A 127 -5.14 10.21 -28.97
N ASN A 128 -4.89 10.94 -27.87
CA ASN A 128 -4.42 12.33 -27.94
C ASN A 128 -2.90 12.43 -27.75
N THR A 129 -2.17 12.66 -28.86
CA THR A 129 -0.70 12.73 -28.86
C THR A 129 -0.12 13.82 -27.96
N CYS A 130 -0.83 14.94 -27.77
CA CYS A 130 -0.39 16.01 -26.88
C CYS A 130 -0.48 15.58 -25.40
N SER A 131 -1.57 14.89 -25.05
CA SER A 131 -1.77 14.30 -23.72
C SER A 131 -0.75 13.18 -23.44
N ILE A 132 -0.55 12.27 -24.40
CA ILE A 132 0.37 11.12 -24.28
C ILE A 132 1.80 11.57 -23.98
N LYS A 133 2.31 12.59 -24.68
CA LYS A 133 3.68 13.09 -24.47
C LYS A 133 3.89 13.64 -23.05
N GLY A 134 2.93 14.41 -22.55
CA GLY A 134 2.93 14.92 -21.17
C GLY A 134 2.83 13.79 -20.15
N LEU A 135 1.88 12.87 -20.38
CA LEU A 135 1.60 11.73 -19.50
C LEU A 135 2.81 10.82 -19.36
N VAL A 136 3.48 10.48 -20.47
CA VAL A 136 4.68 9.63 -20.45
C VAL A 136 5.80 10.28 -19.63
N ALA A 137 6.05 11.58 -19.81
CA ALA A 137 7.05 12.29 -19.02
C ALA A 137 6.69 12.30 -17.52
N ALA A 138 5.44 12.60 -17.18
CA ALA A 138 4.95 12.57 -15.79
C ALA A 138 5.06 11.16 -15.19
N LEU A 139 4.70 10.12 -15.94
CA LEU A 139 4.77 8.73 -15.51
C LEU A 139 6.19 8.24 -15.31
N CYS A 140 7.17 8.67 -16.11
CA CYS A 140 8.58 8.33 -15.87
C CYS A 140 9.05 8.81 -14.49
N PHE A 141 8.74 10.06 -14.14
CA PHE A 141 9.05 10.58 -12.80
C PHE A 141 8.23 9.87 -11.72
N HIS A 142 6.97 9.53 -11.99
CA HIS A 142 6.10 8.84 -11.04
C HIS A 142 6.66 7.46 -10.69
N GLN A 143 6.97 6.68 -11.73
CA GLN A 143 7.55 5.36 -11.61
C GLN A 143 8.92 5.41 -10.93
N MET A 144 9.71 6.46 -11.13
CA MET A 144 10.97 6.64 -10.40
C MET A 144 10.75 6.74 -8.88
N PHE A 145 9.78 7.54 -8.42
CA PHE A 145 9.49 7.68 -7.00
C PHE A 145 8.83 6.43 -6.40
N GLU A 146 7.91 5.79 -7.12
CA GLU A 146 7.34 4.50 -6.69
C GLU A 146 8.40 3.40 -6.59
N GLY A 147 9.33 3.35 -7.55
CA GLY A 147 10.44 2.39 -7.54
C GLY A 147 11.41 2.59 -6.39
N MET A 148 11.71 3.85 -6.02
CA MET A 148 12.50 4.15 -4.81
C MET A 148 11.79 3.70 -3.53
N GLY A 149 10.47 3.92 -3.44
CA GLY A 149 9.66 3.46 -2.30
C GLY A 149 9.66 1.93 -2.17
N LEU A 150 9.36 1.22 -3.26
CA LEU A 150 9.39 -0.25 -3.31
C LEU A 150 10.78 -0.79 -2.98
N GLY A 151 11.84 -0.20 -3.55
CA GLY A 151 13.23 -0.55 -3.26
C GLY A 151 13.56 -0.45 -1.78
N GLY A 152 13.11 0.62 -1.11
CA GLY A 152 13.24 0.78 0.33
C GLY A 152 12.58 -0.36 1.13
N CYS A 153 11.36 -0.75 0.77
CA CYS A 153 10.65 -1.86 1.42
C CYS A 153 11.34 -3.22 1.17
N ILE A 154 11.81 -3.47 -0.06
CA ILE A 154 12.54 -4.70 -0.41
C ILE A 154 13.85 -4.82 0.38
N LEU A 155 14.54 -3.71 0.60
CA LEU A 155 15.76 -3.68 1.42
C LEU A 155 15.46 -4.02 2.88
N GLN A 156 14.40 -3.46 3.45
CA GLN A 156 13.99 -3.72 4.84
C GLN A 156 13.46 -5.15 5.07
N ALA A 157 12.87 -5.77 4.05
CA ALA A 157 12.31 -7.12 4.13
C ALA A 157 13.35 -8.26 4.11
N GLU A 158 14.63 -7.93 3.88
CA GLU A 158 15.77 -8.84 3.77
C GLU A 158 15.48 -10.11 2.95
N TYR A 159 14.84 -9.94 1.80
CA TYR A 159 14.53 -11.07 0.93
C TYR A 159 15.79 -11.69 0.30
N LYS A 160 15.70 -12.99 -0.02
CA LYS A 160 16.70 -13.66 -0.87
C LYS A 160 16.76 -12.96 -2.23
N THR A 161 17.95 -12.95 -2.85
CA THR A 161 18.21 -12.25 -4.13
C THR A 161 17.21 -12.61 -5.23
N MET A 162 16.82 -13.88 -5.36
CA MET A 162 15.82 -14.31 -6.34
C MET A 162 14.47 -13.62 -6.15
N LYS A 163 14.03 -13.46 -4.91
CA LYS A 163 12.75 -12.78 -4.63
C LYS A 163 12.85 -11.28 -4.90
N LYS A 164 13.96 -10.64 -4.52
CA LYS A 164 14.23 -9.24 -4.90
C LYS A 164 14.14 -9.06 -6.42
N PHE A 165 14.75 -9.96 -7.18
CA PHE A 165 14.74 -9.93 -8.65
C PHE A 165 13.33 -10.11 -9.21
N ILE A 166 12.55 -11.08 -8.70
CA ILE A 166 11.15 -11.29 -9.10
C ILE A 166 10.34 -10.01 -8.86
N MET A 167 10.50 -9.36 -7.71
CA MET A 167 9.74 -8.15 -7.39
C MET A 167 10.08 -6.97 -8.31
N VAL A 168 11.38 -6.75 -8.56
CA VAL A 168 11.84 -5.71 -9.48
C VAL A 168 11.40 -6.01 -10.92
N PHE A 169 11.37 -7.29 -11.30
CA PHE A 169 10.90 -7.71 -12.62
C PHE A 169 9.42 -7.37 -12.83
N PHE A 170 8.54 -7.73 -11.89
CA PHE A 170 7.13 -7.37 -11.97
C PHE A 170 6.93 -5.86 -12.00
N PHE A 171 7.58 -5.13 -11.08
CA PHE A 171 7.57 -3.66 -11.10
C PHE A 171 7.92 -3.05 -12.47
N SER A 172 8.93 -3.60 -13.14
CA SER A 172 9.43 -3.06 -14.42
C SER A 172 8.55 -3.43 -15.61
N VAL A 173 7.94 -4.63 -15.62
CA VAL A 173 7.20 -5.14 -16.78
C VAL A 173 5.73 -4.76 -16.78
N THR A 174 5.15 -4.50 -15.61
CA THR A 174 3.70 -4.32 -15.47
C THR A 174 3.17 -3.08 -16.21
N THR A 175 3.84 -1.92 -16.12
CA THR A 175 3.39 -0.71 -16.82
C THR A 175 3.52 -0.85 -18.36
N PRO A 176 4.65 -1.31 -18.92
CA PRO A 176 4.75 -1.59 -20.36
C PRO A 176 3.73 -2.62 -20.84
N PHE A 177 3.48 -3.68 -20.05
CA PHE A 177 2.44 -4.66 -20.35
C PHE A 177 1.05 -4.02 -20.40
N GLY A 178 0.70 -3.17 -19.43
CA GLY A 178 -0.54 -2.40 -19.43
C GLY A 178 -0.69 -1.53 -20.68
N ILE A 179 0.38 -0.83 -21.08
CA ILE A 179 0.40 0.01 -22.30
C ILE A 179 0.15 -0.84 -23.55
N ALA A 180 0.87 -1.96 -23.70
CA ALA A 180 0.69 -2.87 -24.82
C ALA A 180 -0.74 -3.42 -24.89
N LEU A 181 -1.32 -3.78 -23.73
CA LEU A 181 -2.70 -4.23 -23.61
C LEU A 181 -3.68 -3.10 -24.00
N GLY A 182 -3.43 -1.86 -23.57
CA GLY A 182 -4.23 -0.69 -23.93
C GLY A 182 -4.25 -0.44 -25.43
N ILE A 183 -3.08 -0.50 -26.08
CA ILE A 183 -2.94 -0.37 -27.54
C ILE A 183 -3.68 -1.51 -28.26
N ALA A 184 -3.51 -2.75 -27.79
CA ALA A 184 -4.17 -3.92 -28.39
C ALA A 184 -5.70 -3.83 -28.32
N LEU A 185 -6.22 -3.28 -27.22
CA LEU A 185 -7.64 -3.10 -27.01
C LEU A 185 -8.16 -1.78 -27.58
N ALA A 186 -7.32 -0.84 -28.03
CA ALA A 186 -7.74 0.51 -28.43
C ALA A 186 -8.82 0.53 -29.55
N ASN A 187 -8.86 -0.51 -30.41
CA ASN A 187 -9.86 -0.61 -31.48
C ASN A 187 -11.24 -1.10 -31.00
N THR A 188 -11.31 -1.84 -29.89
CA THR A 188 -12.55 -2.40 -29.33
C THR A 188 -12.99 -1.65 -28.07
N TYR A 189 -12.05 -1.04 -27.37
CA TYR A 189 -12.22 -0.25 -26.17
C TYR A 189 -12.60 1.19 -26.53
N LYS A 190 -13.83 1.58 -26.23
CA LYS A 190 -14.25 2.98 -26.25
C LYS A 190 -14.13 3.51 -24.84
N GLU A 191 -13.25 4.49 -24.59
CA GLU A 191 -13.05 5.05 -23.25
C GLU A 191 -14.36 5.60 -22.63
N ASN A 192 -15.27 6.10 -23.48
CA ASN A 192 -16.59 6.61 -23.07
C ASN A 192 -17.70 5.53 -22.99
N SER A 193 -17.36 4.25 -23.17
CA SER A 193 -18.31 3.15 -22.99
C SER A 193 -18.71 3.05 -21.51
N PRO A 194 -19.99 2.84 -21.17
CA PRO A 194 -20.42 2.63 -19.79
C PRO A 194 -19.61 1.52 -19.09
N THR A 195 -19.34 0.40 -19.76
CA THR A 195 -18.58 -0.71 -19.18
C THR A 195 -17.12 -0.35 -18.91
N ALA A 196 -16.51 0.46 -19.78
CA ALA A 196 -15.14 0.95 -19.63
C ALA A 196 -15.05 1.89 -18.42
N LEU A 197 -15.94 2.90 -18.38
CA LEU A 197 -16.02 3.88 -17.31
C LEU A 197 -16.27 3.24 -15.94
N ILE A 198 -17.19 2.28 -15.87
CA ILE A 198 -17.50 1.56 -14.63
C ILE A 198 -16.30 0.73 -14.18
N THR A 199 -15.75 -0.12 -15.06
CA THR A 199 -14.66 -1.03 -14.69
C THR A 199 -13.41 -0.27 -14.28
N VAL A 200 -12.94 0.67 -15.11
CA VAL A 200 -11.72 1.44 -14.82
C VAL A 200 -11.95 2.39 -13.66
N GLY A 201 -13.13 3.03 -13.57
CA GLY A 201 -13.48 3.89 -12.45
C GLY A 201 -13.47 3.15 -11.11
N LEU A 202 -14.01 1.92 -11.05
CA LEU A 202 -14.00 1.09 -9.83
C LEU A 202 -12.59 0.58 -9.50
N LEU A 203 -11.81 0.16 -10.49
CA LEU A 203 -10.42 -0.28 -10.29
C LEU A 203 -9.52 0.88 -9.82
N ASN A 204 -9.72 2.09 -10.33
CA ASN A 204 -9.04 3.29 -9.87
C ASN A 204 -9.44 3.65 -8.43
N ALA A 205 -10.74 3.54 -8.09
CA ALA A 205 -11.20 3.76 -6.72
C ALA A 205 -10.56 2.76 -5.74
N SER A 206 -10.56 1.47 -6.08
CA SER A 206 -9.98 0.43 -5.21
C SER A 206 -8.46 0.60 -5.08
N SER A 207 -7.76 0.80 -6.20
CA SER A 207 -6.31 1.06 -6.20
C SER A 207 -5.95 2.29 -5.36
N ALA A 208 -6.70 3.40 -5.49
CA ALA A 208 -6.50 4.59 -4.67
C ALA A 208 -6.69 4.31 -3.17
N GLY A 209 -7.75 3.58 -2.81
CA GLY A 209 -8.00 3.19 -1.41
C GLY A 209 -6.88 2.36 -0.81
N LEU A 210 -6.42 1.34 -1.54
CA LEU A 210 -5.28 0.51 -1.14
C LEU A 210 -4.02 1.36 -0.96
N LEU A 211 -3.65 2.19 -1.94
CA LEU A 211 -2.43 3.00 -1.90
C LEU A 211 -2.48 4.07 -0.80
N ILE A 212 -3.64 4.64 -0.49
CA ILE A 212 -3.82 5.55 0.66
C ILE A 212 -3.53 4.83 1.97
N TYR A 213 -4.08 3.63 2.16
CA TYR A 213 -3.79 2.82 3.35
C TYR A 213 -2.29 2.51 3.45
N MET A 214 -1.69 2.00 2.37
CA MET A 214 -0.26 1.68 2.33
C MET A 214 0.62 2.89 2.69
N ALA A 215 0.33 4.06 2.09
CA ALA A 215 1.12 5.25 2.31
C ALA A 215 1.02 5.75 3.76
N LEU A 216 -0.20 5.85 4.30
CA LEU A 216 -0.42 6.44 5.62
C LEU A 216 -0.08 5.46 6.76
N VAL A 217 -0.53 4.22 6.66
CA VAL A 217 -0.44 3.24 7.75
C VAL A 217 0.83 2.42 7.66
N ASP A 218 1.09 1.81 6.51
CA ASP A 218 2.17 0.83 6.38
C ASP A 218 3.55 1.45 6.20
N LEU A 219 3.61 2.66 5.64
CA LEU A 219 4.86 3.41 5.45
C LEU A 219 5.01 4.54 6.47
N LEU A 220 4.19 5.60 6.36
CA LEU A 220 4.39 6.81 7.17
C LEU A 220 4.20 6.56 8.66
N ALA A 221 3.10 5.92 9.09
CA ALA A 221 2.91 5.65 10.50
C ALA A 221 3.98 4.69 11.05
N ALA A 222 4.36 3.66 10.30
CA ALA A 222 5.43 2.74 10.69
C ALA A 222 6.78 3.45 10.89
N ASP A 223 7.18 4.34 9.96
CA ASP A 223 8.44 5.06 10.03
C ASP A 223 8.43 6.17 11.11
N PHE A 224 7.34 6.93 11.21
CA PHE A 224 7.25 8.04 12.17
C PHE A 224 7.06 7.56 13.60
N MET A 225 6.36 6.45 13.82
CA MET A 225 6.21 5.85 15.16
C MET A 225 7.40 4.97 15.55
N GLY A 226 8.39 4.79 14.67
CA GLY A 226 9.61 4.06 14.95
C GLY A 226 10.52 4.78 15.96
N SER A 227 11.25 3.99 16.76
CA SER A 227 12.13 4.50 17.83
C SER A 227 13.19 5.50 17.34
N LYS A 228 13.71 5.33 16.13
CA LYS A 228 14.70 6.24 15.52
C LYS A 228 14.16 7.66 15.34
N LEU A 229 12.93 7.80 14.83
CA LEU A 229 12.32 9.11 14.62
C LEU A 229 11.82 9.69 15.94
N GLN A 230 11.18 8.88 16.77
CA GLN A 230 10.69 9.29 18.10
C GLN A 230 11.81 9.75 19.05
N ALA A 231 13.04 9.28 18.85
CA ALA A 231 14.20 9.72 19.64
C ALA A 231 14.69 11.15 19.33
N SER A 232 14.26 11.77 18.21
CA SER A 232 14.78 13.08 17.80
C SER A 232 13.73 13.94 17.08
N VAL A 233 13.23 14.96 17.78
CA VAL A 233 12.29 15.95 17.22
C VAL A 233 12.88 16.67 16.00
N LYS A 234 14.19 16.95 16.00
CA LYS A 234 14.86 17.57 14.84
C LYS A 234 14.78 16.69 13.59
N LEU A 235 14.93 15.37 13.77
CA LEU A 235 14.81 14.41 12.67
C LEU A 235 13.35 14.28 12.21
N GLN A 236 12.38 14.25 13.13
CA GLN A 236 10.95 14.23 12.80
C GLN A 236 10.54 15.43 11.96
N ILE A 237 10.92 16.66 12.34
CA ILE A 237 10.60 17.87 11.59
C ILE A 237 11.19 17.79 10.17
N LYS A 238 12.46 17.37 10.03
CA LYS A 238 13.09 17.18 8.72
C LYS A 238 12.33 16.16 7.86
N SER A 239 11.91 15.04 8.45
CA SER A 239 11.13 14.03 7.75
C SER A 239 9.75 14.55 7.35
N TYR A 240 9.05 15.30 8.19
CA TYR A 240 7.76 15.91 7.82
C TYR A 240 7.92 16.87 6.64
N VAL A 241 8.96 17.72 6.64
CA VAL A 241 9.25 18.60 5.51
C VAL A 241 9.52 17.78 4.24
N ALA A 242 10.29 16.70 4.33
CA ALA A 242 10.56 15.82 3.19
C ALA A 242 9.28 15.17 2.64
N VAL A 243 8.39 14.68 3.52
CA VAL A 243 7.08 14.10 3.13
C VAL A 243 6.20 15.14 2.43
N LEU A 244 6.12 16.37 2.97
CA LEU A 244 5.35 17.45 2.36
C LEU A 244 5.91 17.87 1.00
N LEU A 245 7.24 17.93 0.87
CA LEU A 245 7.90 18.20 -0.42
C LEU A 245 7.63 17.09 -1.44
N GLY A 246 7.69 15.83 -1.02
CA GLY A 246 7.33 14.68 -1.86
C GLY A 246 5.87 14.73 -2.32
N ALA A 247 4.94 14.92 -1.38
CA ALA A 247 3.51 15.05 -1.69
C ALA A 247 3.22 16.25 -2.62
N GLY A 248 3.89 17.38 -2.39
CA GLY A 248 3.82 18.56 -3.25
C GLY A 248 4.35 18.28 -4.65
N GLY A 249 5.51 17.63 -4.77
CA GLY A 249 6.11 17.23 -6.05
C GLY A 249 5.18 16.30 -6.85
N MET A 250 4.63 15.27 -6.21
CA MET A 250 3.68 14.35 -6.84
C MET A 250 2.38 15.05 -7.26
N SER A 251 1.93 16.06 -6.50
CA SER A 251 0.75 16.86 -6.84
C SER A 251 0.99 17.77 -8.06
N VAL A 252 2.19 18.35 -8.15
CA VAL A 252 2.61 19.17 -9.29
C VAL A 252 2.68 18.30 -10.55
N MET A 253 3.28 17.12 -10.48
CA MET A 253 3.32 16.17 -11.60
C MET A 253 1.93 15.78 -12.12
N ALA A 254 0.93 15.68 -11.23
CA ALA A 254 -0.45 15.39 -11.59
C ALA A 254 -1.15 16.49 -12.41
N LYS A 255 -0.50 17.64 -12.67
CA LYS A 255 -1.02 18.62 -13.65
C LYS A 255 -0.79 18.22 -15.11
N TRP A 256 0.21 17.36 -15.36
CA TRP A 256 0.61 16.92 -16.70
C TRP A 256 0.33 15.44 -16.95
N ALA A 257 -0.02 14.70 -15.90
CA ALA A 257 -0.73 13.42 -16.00
C ALA A 257 -2.23 13.71 -16.14
#